data_AF-A0AA35T6N7-F1
#
_entry.id   AF-A0AA35T6N7-F1
#
_cell.length_a   1.000
_cell.length_b   1.000
_cell.length_c   1.000
_cell.angle_alpha   90.00
_cell.angle_beta   90.00
_cell.angle_gamma   90.00
#
_symmetry.space_group_name_H-M   'P 1'
#
loop_
_entity.id
_entity.type
_entity.pdbx_description
1 polymer ?
#
loop_
_entity_poly.entity_id
_entity_poly.type
_entity_poly.pdbx_seq_one_letter_code
_entity_poly.pdbx_strand_id
1 'polypeptide(L)' 'MSTWTQQLGYPVITVEAKQEGGNRVLTLSQRKFCGDGNITGFESMLWKVPIVIATRGIPSCVAGADRAVDYRDTGGSGGG' A
#
# COMPACT_ATOMS: atom_id res chain seq x y z
N MET A 1 -13.61 7.42 13.53
CA MET A 1 -12.93 8.71 13.34
C MET A 1 -12.00 9.12 14.48
N SER A 2 -11.94 8.38 15.60
CA SER A 2 -11.17 8.78 16.79
C SER A 2 -9.68 9.06 16.52
N THR A 3 -8.98 8.21 15.75
CA THR A 3 -7.56 8.42 15.41
C THR A 3 -7.29 9.68 14.59
N TRP A 4 -8.33 10.29 14.00
CA TRP A 4 -8.20 11.55 13.27
C TRP A 4 -8.55 12.76 14.12
N THR A 5 -9.43 12.60 15.11
CA THR A 5 -9.99 13.73 15.87
C THR A 5 -9.42 13.87 17.28
N GLN A 6 -8.78 12.83 17.83
CA GLN A 6 -8.29 12.79 19.21
C GLN A 6 -6.77 12.89 19.36
N GLN A 7 -6.03 12.97 18.25
CA GLN A 7 -4.58 13.17 18.26
C GLN A 7 -4.20 14.33 17.34
N LEU A 8 -3.21 15.11 17.76
CA LEU A 8 -2.80 16.32 17.04
C LEU A 8 -1.91 16.00 15.84
N GLY A 9 -2.17 16.67 14.73
CA GLY A 9 -1.40 16.56 13.49
C GLY A 9 -2.03 15.60 12.48
N TYR A 10 -1.23 15.19 11.50
CA TYR A 10 -1.66 14.33 10.40
C TYR A 10 -0.52 13.38 10.00
N PRO A 11 -0.84 12.21 9.43
CA PRO A 11 0.16 11.24 9.01
C PRO A 11 0.85 11.64 7.71
N VAL A 12 2.12 11.26 7.58
CA VAL A 12 2.78 11.06 6.30
C VAL A 12 2.77 9.58 6.00
N ILE A 13 2.36 9.22 4.79
CA ILE A 13 2.47 7.85 4.28
C ILE A 13 3.67 7.78 3.34
N THR A 14 4.67 6.99 3.69
CA THR A 14 5.77 6.65 2.80
C THR A 14 5.40 5.38 2.05
N VAL A 15 5.51 5.41 0.73
CA VAL A 15 5.25 4.26 -0.14
C VAL A 15 6.54 3.88 -0.84
N GLU A 16 7.00 2.66 -0.57
CA GLU A 16 8.10 2.05 -1.29
C GLU A 16 7.54 0.97 -2.20
N ALA A 17 8.10 0.87 -3.41
CA ALA A 17 7.64 -0.10 -4.39
C ALA A 17 8.82 -0.90 -4.93
N LYS A 18 8.71 -2.23 -4.85
CA LYS A 18 9.73 -3.17 -5.33
C LYS A 18 9.11 -4.14 -6.32
N GLN A 19 9.79 -4.36 -7.45
CA GLN A 19 9.43 -5.40 -8.40
C GLN A 19 10.11 -6.71 -7.99
N GLU A 20 9.34 -7.76 -7.78
CA GLU A 20 9.82 -9.10 -7.44
C GLU A 20 9.25 -10.10 -8.45
N GLY A 21 10.03 -10.37 -9.51
CA GLY A 21 9.56 -11.17 -10.65
C GLY A 21 8.34 -10.53 -11.32
N GLY A 22 7.24 -11.27 -11.39
CA GLY A 22 5.95 -10.78 -11.90
C GLY A 22 5.16 -9.91 -10.91
N ASN A 23 5.52 -9.90 -9.62
CA ASN A 23 4.78 -9.20 -8.58
C ASN A 23 5.36 -7.81 -8.30
N ARG A 24 4.49 -6.87 -7.90
CA ARG A 24 4.90 -5.57 -7.36
C ARG A 24 4.52 -5.48 -5.89
N VAL A 25 5.53 -5.45 -5.02
CA VAL A 25 5.35 -5.33 -3.58
C VAL A 25 5.35 -3.85 -3.21
N LEU A 26 4.29 -3.40 -2.54
CA LEU A 26 4.18 -2.05 -2.00
C LEU A 26 4.32 -2.12 -0.47
N THR A 27 5.34 -1.45 0.06
CA THR A 27 5.53 -1.29 1.50
C THR A 27 5.05 0.10 1.89
N LEU A 28 4.02 0.15 2.73
CA LEU A 28 3.47 1.39 3.24
C LEU A 28 3.84 1.53 4.71
N SER A 29 4.47 2.64 5.06
CA SER A 29 4.73 3.01 6.44
C SER A 29 4.09 4.36 6.73
N GLN A 30 3.71 4.57 7.99
CA GLN A 30 3.13 5.82 8.43
C GLN A 30 3.88 6.38 9.63
N ARG A 31 3.93 7.70 9.72
CA ARG A 31 4.44 8.45 10.88
C ARG A 31 3.76 9.81 10.94
N LYS A 32 3.81 10.46 12.09
CA LYS A 32 3.37 11.86 12.21
C LYS A 32 4.22 12.76 11.29
N PHE A 33 3.56 13.70 10.61
CA PHE A 33 4.26 14.80 9.95
C PHE A 33 4.86 15.76 10.97
N CYS A 34 6.17 15.99 10.89
CA CYS A 34 6.89 16.98 11.68
C CYS A 34 7.73 17.82 10.71
N GLY A 35 7.51 19.15 10.68
CA GLY A 35 8.18 20.06 9.73
C GLY A 35 9.68 20.21 9.96
N ASP A 36 10.15 19.96 11.18
CA ASP A 36 11.55 19.92 11.59
C ASP A 36 12.20 18.54 11.41
N GLY A 37 11.41 17.53 10.99
CA GLY A 37 11.86 16.15 10.84
C GLY A 37 12.01 15.37 12.14
N ASN A 38 11.78 15.99 13.32
CA ASN A 38 11.92 15.32 14.61
C ASN A 38 10.63 14.59 14.99
N ILE A 39 10.70 13.26 15.06
CA ILE A 39 9.56 12.40 15.39
C ILE A 39 9.57 11.88 16.83
N THR A 40 10.57 12.27 17.63
CA THR A 40 10.76 11.78 19.00
C THR A 40 9.51 12.03 19.85
N GLY A 41 8.99 10.99 20.49
CA GLY A 41 7.80 11.09 21.33
C GLY A 41 6.47 11.05 20.57
N PHE A 42 6.52 10.94 19.23
CA PHE A 42 5.34 10.76 18.38
C PHE A 42 5.37 9.42 17.61
N GLU A 43 6.30 8.52 17.92
CA GLU A 43 6.52 7.26 17.19
C GLU A 43 5.31 6.31 17.27
N SER A 44 4.52 6.39 18.35
CA SER A 44 3.34 5.56 18.55
C SER A 44 2.06 6.14 17.95
N MET A 45 2.09 7.35 17.39
CA MET A 45 0.92 7.98 16.79
C MET A 45 0.58 7.34 15.44
N LEU A 46 -0.58 6.69 15.37
CA LEU A 46 -1.07 6.02 14.18
C LEU A 46 -2.47 6.53 13.81
N TRP A 47 -2.73 6.63 12.52
CA TRP A 47 -4.03 7.01 11.95
C TRP A 47 -4.63 5.83 11.18
N LYS A 48 -5.94 5.66 11.28
CA LYS A 48 -6.71 4.78 10.39
C LYS A 48 -6.95 5.50 9.06
N VAL A 49 -6.00 5.39 8.14
CA VAL A 49 -6.05 6.07 6.83
C VAL A 49 -6.74 5.17 5.80
N PRO A 50 -7.82 5.62 5.13
CA PRO A 50 -8.36 4.91 3.98
C PRO A 50 -7.41 5.07 2.78
N ILE A 51 -6.89 3.94 2.28
CA ILE A 51 -5.90 3.92 1.19
C ILE A 51 -6.56 3.35 -0.06
N VAL A 52 -6.50 4.11 -1.16
CA VAL A 52 -6.92 3.67 -2.50
C VAL A 52 -5.69 3.57 -3.37
N ILE A 53 -5.47 2.40 -3.97
CA ILE A 53 -4.32 2.14 -4.84
C ILE A 53 -4.82 2.04 -6.27
N ALA A 54 -4.19 2.77 -7.18
CA ALA A 54 -4.45 2.71 -8.61
C ALA A 54 -3.12 2.53 -9.36
N THR A 55 -3.13 1.67 -10.38
CA THR A 55 -1.96 1.40 -11.23
C THR A 55 -2.31 1.64 -12.70
N ARG A 56 -1.32 1.99 -13.52
CA ARG A 56 -1.53 2.07 -14.97
C ARG A 56 -1.82 0.66 -15.51
N GLY A 57 -2.99 0.48 -16.12
CA GLY A 57 -3.43 -0.79 -16.73
C GLY A 57 -4.66 -1.43 -16.07
N ILE A 58 -5.03 -1.02 -14.86
CA ILE A 58 -6.29 -1.40 -14.22
C ILE A 58 -7.22 -0.18 -14.29
N PRO A 59 -8.24 -0.16 -15.17
CA PRO A 59 -9.23 0.90 -15.14
C PRO A 59 -9.91 0.89 -13.77
N SER A 60 -10.09 2.06 -13.17
CA SER A 60 -10.58 2.25 -11.79
C SER A 60 -12.06 1.88 -11.56
N CYS A 61 -12.62 0.98 -12.36
CA CYS A 61 -13.94 0.43 -12.10
C CYS A 61 -13.83 -0.78 -11.15
N VAL A 62 -14.00 -0.50 -9.86
CA VAL A 62 -14.62 -1.52 -8.98
C VAL A 62 -16.08 -1.63 -9.41
N ALA A 63 -16.34 -2.50 -10.39
CA ALA A 63 -17.66 -3.04 -10.66
C ALA A 63 -17.53 -4.55 -10.54
N GLY A 64 -18.23 -5.13 -9.56
CA GLY A 64 -18.02 -6.49 -9.10
C GLY A 64 -17.90 -7.53 -10.22
N ALA A 65 -16.77 -8.21 -10.28
CA ALA A 65 -16.64 -9.50 -10.92
C ALA A 65 -15.44 -10.22 -10.31
N ASP A 66 -15.74 -11.16 -9.43
CA ASP A 66 -15.15 -12.48 -9.35
C ASP A 66 -14.07 -12.80 -10.42
N ARG A 67 -12.83 -12.38 -10.18
CA ARG A 67 -11.67 -13.05 -10.78
C ARG A 67 -10.67 -13.32 -9.67
N ALA A 68 -10.83 -14.50 -9.09
CA ALA A 68 -9.76 -15.23 -8.46
C ALA A 68 -8.49 -15.09 -9.31
N VAL A 69 -7.44 -14.54 -8.71
CA VAL A 69 -6.10 -14.60 -9.27
C VAL A 69 -5.60 -16.03 -9.03
N ASP A 70 -6.07 -16.98 -9.84
CA ASP A 70 -5.47 -18.31 -9.90
C ASP A 70 -4.24 -18.20 -10.82
N TYR A 71 -3.09 -17.91 -10.23
CA TYR A 71 -1.80 -17.92 -10.90
C TYR A 71 -1.31 -19.36 -10.94
N ARG A 72 -1.70 -20.11 -11.99
CA ARG A 72 -1.01 -21.33 -12.41
C ARG A 72 -0.47 -21.10 -13.80
N ASP A 73 0.83 -20.83 -13.89
CA ASP A 73 1.60 -21.16 -15.09
C ASP A 73 2.56 -22.28 -14.72
N THR A 74 2.19 -23.50 -15.13
CA THR A 74 3.00 -24.70 -15.04
C THR A 74 4.15 -24.60 -16.02
N GLY A 75 5.38 -24.69 -15.50
CA GLY A 75 6.57 -24.87 -16.32
C GLY A 75 6.45 -26.09 -17.25
N GLY A 76 7.10 -25.98 -18.41
CA GLY A 76 7.15 -27.06 -19.40
C GLY A 76 8.11 -26.74 -20.54
N SER A 77 9.41 -26.70 -20.22
CA SER A 77 10.48 -26.94 -21.19
C SER A 77 10.47 -28.42 -21.60
N GLY A 78 10.50 -28.73 -22.90
CA GLY A 78 10.63 -30.10 -23.40
C GLY A 78 10.43 -30.16 -24.91
N GLY A 79 11.51 -30.40 -25.64
CA GLY A 79 11.58 -30.34 -27.11
C GLY A 79 10.97 -31.52 -27.87
N GLY A 80 11.11 -31.40 -29.19
CA GLY A 80 10.80 -32.36 -30.25
C GLY A 80 11.06 -31.68 -31.59
#